data_AF-A0A7M1B908-F1
#
_entry.id   AF-A0A7M1B908-F1
#
_cell.length_a   1.000
_cell.length_b   1.000
_cell.length_c   1.000
_cell.angle_alpha   90.00
_cell.angle_beta   90.00
_cell.angle_gamma   90.00
#
_symmetry.space_group_name_H-M   'P 1'
#
loop_
_entity.id
_entity.type
_entity.pdbx_description
1 polymer ?
#
loop_
_entity_poly.entity_id
_entity_poly.type
_entity_poly.pdbx_seq_one_letter_code
_entity_poly.pdbx_strand_id
1 'polypeptide(L)' 'MIKINWDEYKEHKKYSVRDDNFEILLEFMKSFYNMNNPTDIYNTFIADDIAVMMLEKRGIKNAEDLENYLFKL' A
#
# COMPACT_ATOMS: atom_id res chain seq x y z
N MET A 1 -8.25 -3.10 13.72
CA MET A 1 -7.77 -2.98 12.34
C MET A 1 -7.23 -1.58 12.15
N ILE A 2 -6.06 -1.45 11.51
CA ILE A 2 -5.47 -0.15 11.20
C ILE A 2 -6.25 0.45 10.03
N LYS A 3 -6.69 1.69 10.19
CA LYS A 3 -7.35 2.45 9.13
C LYS A 3 -6.31 3.35 8.46
N ILE A 4 -6.23 3.30 7.14
CA ILE A 4 -5.30 4.15 6.38
C ILE A 4 -5.73 5.60 6.54
N ASN A 5 -4.81 6.46 7.02
CA ASN A 5 -5.04 7.89 7.09
C ASN A 5 -4.78 8.50 5.71
N TRP A 6 -5.85 8.64 4.92
CA TRP A 6 -5.77 9.16 3.56
C TRP A 6 -5.35 10.63 3.47
N ASP A 7 -5.51 11.42 4.54
CA ASP A 7 -5.06 12.82 4.55
C ASP A 7 -3.54 12.91 4.78
N GLU A 8 -3.00 12.10 5.68
CA GLU A 8 -1.54 11.94 5.86
C GLU A 8 -0.89 11.34 4.60
N TYR A 9 -1.54 10.37 3.97
CA TYR A 9 -1.09 9.82 2.69
C TYR A 9 -0.99 10.91 1.61
N LYS A 10 -1.99 11.80 1.49
CA LYS A 10 -1.95 12.91 0.53
C LYS A 10 -0.81 13.87 0.82
N GLU A 11 -0.49 14.10 2.09
CA GLU A 11 0.65 14.94 2.48
C GLU A 11 1.98 14.24 2.13
N HIS A 12 2.13 12.97 2.53
CA HIS A 12 3.30 12.16 2.19
C HIS A 12 3.55 12.11 0.68
N LYS A 13 2.49 11.94 -0.11
CA LYS A 13 2.55 11.91 -1.58
C LYS A 13 3.19 13.16 -2.19
N LYS A 14 3.05 14.34 -1.59
CA LYS A 14 3.66 15.59 -2.12
C LYS A 14 5.18 15.56 -2.09
N TYR A 15 5.76 14.75 -1.21
CA TYR A 15 7.21 14.67 -0.97
C TYR A 15 7.81 13.36 -1.48
N SER A 16 7.00 12.42 -1.96
CA SER A 16 7.50 11.19 -2.55
C SER A 16 8.18 11.48 -3.89
N VAL A 17 9.25 10.73 -4.15
CA VAL A 17 9.95 10.74 -5.44
C VAL A 17 9.34 9.76 -6.45
N ARG A 18 8.34 8.98 -6.02
CA ARG A 18 7.64 8.00 -6.86
C ARG A 18 6.43 8.65 -7.54
N ASP A 19 6.14 8.23 -8.76
CA ASP A 19 4.99 8.71 -9.53
C ASP A 19 3.75 7.82 -9.38
N ASP A 20 3.93 6.54 -9.04
CA ASP A 20 2.83 5.59 -8.92
C ASP A 20 2.17 5.66 -7.53
N ASN A 21 0.86 5.98 -7.50
CA ASN A 21 0.10 6.14 -6.26
C ASN A 21 0.15 4.93 -5.32
N PHE A 22 0.22 3.71 -5.85
CA PHE A 22 0.24 2.51 -5.02
C PHE A 22 1.63 2.24 -4.47
N GLU A 23 2.67 2.48 -5.25
CA GLU A 23 4.04 2.43 -4.72
C GLU A 23 4.24 3.47 -3.61
N ILE A 24 3.72 4.68 -3.80
CA ILE A 24 3.69 5.73 -2.75
C ILE A 24 2.91 5.23 -1.53
N LEU A 25 1.79 4.53 -1.73
CA LEU A 25 1.00 3.97 -0.63
C LEU A 25 1.79 2.89 0.11
N LEU A 26 2.49 2.01 -0.60
CA LEU A 26 3.34 0.99 0.01
C LEU A 26 4.50 1.60 0.78
N GLU A 27 5.12 2.66 0.25
CA GLU A 27 6.13 3.45 0.94
C GLU A 27 5.57 4.12 2.21
N PHE A 28 4.36 4.67 2.12
CA PHE A 28 3.66 5.24 3.27
C PHE A 28 3.37 4.18 4.34
N MET A 29 2.91 2.98 3.96
CA MET A 29 2.68 1.88 4.91
C MET A 29 3.96 1.47 5.64
N LYS A 30 5.07 1.41 4.91
CA LYS A 30 6.38 1.07 5.48
C LYS A 30 6.93 2.17 6.38
N SER A 31 6.81 3.44 5.99
CA SER A 31 7.41 4.55 6.72
C SER A 31 6.55 5.03 7.90
N PHE A 32 5.25 5.21 7.70
CA PHE A 32 4.35 5.79 8.68
C PHE A 32 3.82 4.77 9.69
N TYR A 33 3.50 3.55 9.21
CA TYR A 33 2.95 2.48 10.06
C TYR A 33 3.98 1.39 10.42
N ASN A 34 5.22 1.51 9.94
CA ASN A 34 6.27 0.48 10.10
C ASN A 34 5.84 -0.92 9.65
N MET A 35 4.90 -1.00 8.68
CA MET A 35 4.43 -2.27 8.12
C MET A 35 5.38 -2.75 7.03
N ASN A 36 6.19 -3.74 7.36
CA ASN A 36 7.14 -4.34 6.42
C ASN A 36 6.70 -5.72 5.94
N ASN A 37 5.73 -6.35 6.60
CA ASN A 37 5.21 -7.66 6.24
C ASN A 37 4.14 -7.52 5.13
N PRO A 38 4.33 -8.14 3.95
CA PRO A 38 3.35 -8.11 2.86
C PRO A 38 1.97 -8.64 3.26
N THR A 39 1.90 -9.62 4.16
CA THR A 39 0.62 -10.17 4.64
C THR A 39 -0.17 -9.14 5.43
N ASP A 40 0.49 -8.39 6.32
CA ASP A 40 -0.16 -7.36 7.13
C ASP A 40 -0.61 -6.17 6.27
N ILE A 41 0.20 -5.79 5.28
CA ILE A 41 -0.14 -4.76 4.30
C ILE A 41 -1.35 -5.21 3.48
N TYR A 42 -1.34 -6.43 2.94
CA TYR A 42 -2.44 -6.98 2.15
C TYR A 42 -3.75 -7.00 2.96
N ASN A 43 -3.71 -7.53 4.19
CA ASN A 43 -4.87 -7.57 5.09
C ASN A 43 -5.41 -6.17 5.42
N THR A 44 -4.52 -5.18 5.53
CA THR A 44 -4.92 -3.79 5.74
C THR A 44 -5.58 -3.21 4.48
N PHE A 45 -5.05 -3.54 3.29
CA PHE A 45 -5.55 -3.00 2.03
C PHE A 45 -6.90 -3.59 1.63
N ILE A 46 -7.13 -4.90 1.83
CA ILE A 46 -8.46 -5.50 1.55
C ILE A 46 -9.56 -4.99 2.50
N ALA A 47 -9.17 -4.44 3.65
CA ALA A 47 -10.09 -3.87 4.63
C ALA A 47 -10.37 -2.37 4.40
N ASP A 48 -9.73 -1.74 3.41
CA ASP A 48 -9.92 -0.34 3.05
C ASP A 48 -10.42 -0.22 1.60
N ASP A 49 -11.53 0.50 1.42
CA ASP A 49 -12.23 0.62 0.13
C ASP A 49 -11.34 1.18 -0.99
N ILE A 50 -10.43 2.10 -0.68
CA ILE A 50 -9.56 2.72 -1.69
C ILE A 50 -8.37 1.81 -1.97
N ALA A 51 -7.74 1.26 -0.93
CA ALA A 51 -6.57 0.42 -1.10
C ALA A 51 -6.89 -0.90 -1.81
N VAL A 52 -8.06 -1.51 -1.56
CA VAL A 52 -8.49 -2.72 -2.26
C VAL A 52 -8.63 -2.47 -3.77
N MET A 53 -9.19 -1.34 -4.18
CA MET A 53 -9.27 -0.96 -5.60
C MET A 53 -7.87 -0.81 -6.24
N MET A 54 -6.86 -0.38 -5.48
CA MET A 54 -5.49 -0.28 -5.98
C MET A 54 -4.83 -1.64 -6.17
N LEU A 55 -5.13 -2.62 -5.31
CA LEU A 55 -4.71 -4.02 -5.47
C LEU A 55 -5.34 -4.63 -6.71
N GLU A 56 -6.66 -4.50 -6.86
CA GLU A 56 -7.42 -5.04 -7.97
C GLU A 56 -6.94 -4.51 -9.32
N LYS A 57 -6.66 -3.20 -9.41
CA LYS A 57 -6.12 -2.56 -10.62
C LYS A 57 -4.78 -3.16 -11.08
N ARG A 58 -4.02 -3.77 -10.16
CA ARG A 58 -2.73 -4.43 -10.43
C ARG A 58 -2.84 -5.95 -10.54
N GLY A 59 -4.05 -6.50 -10.38
CA GLY A 59 -4.28 -7.93 -10.40
C GLY A 59 -3.70 -8.67 -9.19
N ILE A 60 -3.47 -7.98 -8.07
CA ILE A 60 -2.96 -8.56 -6.82
C ILE A 60 -4.15 -9.16 -6.06
N LYS A 61 -4.19 -10.49 -5.90
CA LYS A 61 -5.34 -11.21 -5.33
C LYS A 61 -5.09 -11.82 -3.95
N ASN A 62 -3.84 -11.81 -3.51
CA ASN A 62 -3.43 -12.37 -2.24
C ASN A 62 -2.09 -11.73 -1.77
N ALA A 63 -1.66 -12.09 -0.57
CA ALA A 63 -0.43 -11.59 0.01
C ALA A 63 0.84 -12.02 -0.77
N GLU A 64 0.83 -13.20 -1.39
CA GLU A 64 1.95 -13.71 -2.19
C GLU A 64 2.13 -12.89 -3.49
N ASP A 65 1.03 -12.51 -4.15
CA ASP A 65 1.05 -11.60 -5.29
C ASP A 65 1.63 -10.23 -4.89
N LEU A 66 1.27 -9.72 -3.71
CA LEU A 66 1.79 -8.46 -3.19
C LEU A 66 3.28 -8.56 -2.86
N GLU A 67 3.70 -9.65 -2.23
CA GLU A 67 5.10 -9.93 -1.96
C GLU A 67 5.92 -10.00 -3.26
N ASN A 68 5.43 -10.74 -4.26
CA ASN A 68 6.03 -10.81 -5.58
C ASN A 68 6.11 -9.46 -6.28
N TYR A 69 5.09 -8.60 -6.10
CA TYR A 69 5.12 -7.23 -6.61
C TYR A 69 6.19 -6.39 -5.90
N LEU A 70 6.27 -6.47 -4.57
CA LEU A 70 7.28 -5.77 -3.76
C LEU A 70 8.71 -6.19 -4.08
N PHE A 71 8.96 -7.45 -4.45
CA PHE A 71 10.27 -7.94 -4.88
C PHE A 71 10.74 -7.36 -6.23
N LYS A 72 9.82 -6.90 -7.09
CA LYS A 72 10.13 -6.37 -8.42
C LYS A 72 10.31 -4.85 -8.46
N LEU A 73 10.08 -4.20 -7.32
CA LEU A 73 9.89 -2.76 -7.13
C LEU A 73 11.21 -2.09 -6.72
#